data_AF-H2CYW6-F1
#
_entry.id   AF-H2CYW6-F1
#
_cell.length_a   1.000
_cell.length_b   1.000
_cell.length_c   1.000
_cell.angle_alpha   90.00
_cell.angle_beta   90.00
_cell.angle_gamma   90.00
#
_symmetry.space_group_name_H-M   'P 1'
#
loop_
_entity.id
_entity.type
_entity.pdbx_description
1 polymer ?
#
loop_
_entity_poly.entity_id
_entity_poly.type
_entity_poly.pdbx_seq_one_letter_code
_entity_poly.pdbx_strand_id
1 'polypeptide(L)'
;WCFVGLFNKGVNALAFNHRLNISWNFGCDVSAVVERIWQLGLCCSSLCVLQRLESIASLRQAHSTYTDRRRRVCFDIAVGLGIPFLQIPLFFVVQPYRLDVVEDLGCSAPIYNSVPALFVYYFWRLFVSVLCSIYAALILRWFILRRLQFSAALSSQ
;
A
#
# COMPACT_ATOMS: atom_id res chain seq x y z
N TRP A 1 6.64 -3.50 -0.20
CA TRP A 1 6.21 -2.68 -1.35
C TRP A 1 7.19 -1.58 -1.74
N CYS A 2 7.70 -0.74 -0.83
CA CYS A 2 8.74 0.26 -1.18
C CYS A 2 9.92 -0.35 -1.95
N PHE A 3 10.53 -1.40 -1.39
CA PHE A 3 11.66 -2.09 -2.01
C PHE A 3 11.30 -2.62 -3.41
N VAL A 4 10.16 -3.30 -3.53
CA VAL A 4 9.68 -3.89 -4.79
C VAL A 4 9.49 -2.81 -5.87
N GLY A 5 8.86 -1.67 -5.53
CA GLY A 5 8.67 -0.57 -6.47
C GLY A 5 9.98 0.09 -6.90
N LEU A 6 10.87 0.38 -5.94
CA LEU A 6 12.18 0.98 -6.22
C LEU A 6 13.07 0.06 -7.06
N PHE A 7 13.10 -1.23 -6.73
CA PHE A 7 13.85 -2.23 -7.48
C PHE A 7 13.32 -2.34 -8.91
N ASN A 8 11.99 -2.41 -9.09
CA ASN A 8 11.37 -2.46 -10.40
C ASN A 8 11.74 -1.23 -11.24
N LYS A 9 11.66 -0.02 -10.69
CA LYS A 9 12.05 1.21 -11.38
C LYS A 9 13.53 1.24 -11.74
N GLY A 10 14.41 0.79 -10.83
CA GLY A 10 15.84 0.70 -11.09
C GLY A 10 16.15 -0.26 -12.25
N VAL A 11 15.54 -1.45 -12.25
CA VAL A 11 15.70 -2.43 -13.34
C VAL A 11 15.17 -1.87 -14.66
N ASN A 12 14.00 -1.22 -14.66
CA ASN A 12 13.40 -0.65 -15.87
C ASN A 12 14.27 0.49 -16.43
N ALA A 13 14.76 1.39 -15.59
CA ALA A 13 15.64 2.48 -16.00
C ALA A 13 16.98 1.97 -16.56
N LEU A 14 17.56 0.92 -15.97
CA LEU A 14 18.78 0.30 -16.49
C LEU A 14 18.56 -0.43 -17.82
N ALA A 15 17.43 -1.12 -17.97
CA ALA A 15 17.11 -1.89 -19.18
C ALA A 15 16.76 -0.99 -20.38
N PHE A 16 16.10 0.15 -20.15
CA PHE A 16 15.62 1.07 -21.19
C PHE A 16 16.47 2.35 -21.31
N ASN A 17 17.67 2.38 -20.73
CA ASN A 17 18.59 3.52 -20.85
C ASN A 17 18.98 3.74 -22.32
N HIS A 18 18.49 4.82 -22.94
CA HIS A 18 18.71 5.15 -24.36
C HIS A 18 18.31 4.02 -25.34
N ARG A 19 17.28 3.23 -25.00
CA ARG A 19 16.80 2.11 -25.83
C ARG A 19 15.27 2.09 -25.83
N LEU A 20 14.65 2.15 -27.01
CA LEU A 20 13.21 1.93 -27.22
C LEU A 20 12.84 0.48 -27.56
N ASN A 21 13.84 -0.41 -27.66
CA ASN A 21 13.59 -1.74 -28.17
C ASN A 21 13.20 -2.72 -27.06
N ILE A 22 12.16 -3.51 -27.30
CA ILE A 22 11.64 -4.47 -26.33
C ILE A 22 12.54 -5.71 -26.36
N SER A 23 13.65 -5.66 -25.63
CA SER A 23 14.58 -6.78 -25.49
C SER A 23 14.00 -7.93 -24.66
N TRP A 24 13.05 -7.66 -23.76
CA TRP A 24 12.56 -8.63 -22.79
C TRP A 24 11.05 -8.50 -22.53
N ASN A 25 10.23 -9.16 -23.36
CA ASN A 25 8.76 -9.12 -23.27
C ASN A 25 8.22 -9.55 -21.89
N PHE A 26 8.72 -10.66 -21.33
CA PHE A 26 8.20 -11.18 -20.05
C PHE A 26 8.53 -10.27 -18.86
N GLY A 27 9.75 -9.71 -18.82
CA GLY A 27 10.13 -8.75 -17.78
C GLY A 27 9.28 -7.48 -17.84
N CYS A 28 9.01 -7.00 -19.06
CA CYS A 28 8.18 -5.82 -19.32
C CYS A 28 6.74 -5.98 -18.80
N ASP A 29 6.10 -7.13 -19.03
CA ASP A 29 4.76 -7.44 -18.51
C ASP A 29 4.72 -7.46 -16.96
N VAL A 30 5.71 -8.13 -16.34
CA VAL A 30 5.80 -8.20 -14.87
C VAL A 30 6.05 -6.82 -14.27
N SER A 31 6.98 -6.05 -14.84
CA SER A 31 7.30 -4.70 -14.39
C SER A 31 6.11 -3.76 -14.47
N ALA A 32 5.29 -3.89 -15.51
CA ALA A 32 4.10 -3.10 -15.68
C ALA A 32 3.02 -3.41 -14.62
N VAL A 33 2.80 -4.69 -14.30
CA VAL A 33 1.90 -5.09 -13.20
C VAL A 33 2.41 -4.59 -11.85
N VAL A 34 3.71 -4.76 -11.58
CA VAL A 34 4.35 -4.29 -10.34
C VAL A 34 4.19 -2.78 -10.18
N GLU A 35 4.40 -2.00 -11.25
CA GLU A 35 4.25 -0.54 -11.24
C GLU A 35 2.81 -0.09 -10.90
N ARG A 36 1.81 -0.91 -11.20
CA ARG A 36 0.41 -0.61 -10.86
C ARG A 36 0.07 -0.92 -9.40
N ILE A 37 0.58 -2.02 -8.86
CA ILE A 37 0.18 -2.49 -7.53
C ILE A 37 1.03 -1.91 -6.39
N TRP A 38 2.27 -1.50 -6.64
CA TRP A 38 3.19 -1.14 -5.55
C TRP A 38 2.74 0.07 -4.73
N GLN A 39 2.16 1.09 -5.38
CA GLN A 39 1.67 2.29 -4.69
C GLN A 39 0.53 1.94 -3.73
N LEU A 40 -0.40 1.09 -4.19
CA LEU A 40 -1.52 0.67 -3.36
C LEU A 40 -1.06 -0.24 -2.23
N GLY A 41 -0.21 -1.22 -2.53
CA GLY A 41 0.38 -2.11 -1.53
C GLY A 41 1.17 -1.33 -0.46
N LEU A 42 1.84 -0.24 -0.85
CA LEU A 42 2.49 0.69 0.07
C LEU A 42 1.48 1.33 1.02
N CYS A 43 0.41 1.93 0.50
CA CYS A 43 -0.64 2.52 1.34
C CYS A 43 -1.29 1.50 2.29
N CYS A 44 -1.59 0.29 1.80
CA CYS A 44 -2.13 -0.79 2.62
C CYS A 44 -1.15 -1.20 3.74
N SER A 45 0.15 -1.28 3.44
CA SER A 45 1.16 -1.59 4.45
C SER A 45 1.29 -0.49 5.51
N SER A 46 1.23 0.78 5.09
CA SER A 46 1.18 1.91 6.02
C SER A 46 -0.03 1.84 6.94
N LEU A 47 -1.20 1.46 6.40
CA LEU A 47 -2.41 1.26 7.18
C LEU A 47 -2.25 0.15 8.23
N CYS A 48 -1.68 -1.00 7.86
CA CYS A 48 -1.40 -2.08 8.81
C CYS A 48 -0.47 -1.61 9.94
N VAL A 49 0.56 -0.81 9.62
CA VAL A 49 1.45 -0.22 10.65
C VAL A 49 0.68 0.74 11.57
N LEU A 50 -0.18 1.60 11.02
CA LEU A 50 -1.01 2.50 11.82
C LEU A 50 -1.97 1.73 12.75
N GLN A 51 -2.60 0.64 12.29
CA GLN A 51 -3.43 -0.21 13.14
C GLN A 51 -2.65 -0.82 14.30
N ARG A 52 -1.39 -1.22 14.06
CA ARG A 52 -0.51 -1.71 15.13
C ARG A 52 -0.18 -0.63 16.13
N LEU A 53 0.15 0.57 15.67
CA LEU A 53 0.44 1.72 16.53
C LEU A 53 -0.79 2.12 17.36
N GLU A 54 -1.99 2.11 16.77
CA GLU A 54 -3.25 2.39 17.47
C GLU A 54 -3.52 1.36 18.57
N SER A 55 -3.31 0.07 18.30
CA SER A 55 -3.48 -0.99 19.29
C SER A 55 -2.49 -0.89 20.46
N ILE A 56 -1.30 -0.35 20.23
CA ILE A 56 -0.29 -0.08 21.28
C ILE A 56 -0.71 1.16 22.09
N ALA A 57 -1.12 2.23 21.41
CA ALA A 57 -1.51 3.49 22.02
C ALA A 57 -2.75 3.35 22.92
N SER A 58 -3.74 2.56 22.49
CA SER A 58 -4.97 2.28 23.23
C SER A 58 -4.82 1.27 24.38
N LEU A 59 -3.59 0.77 24.65
CA LEU A 59 -3.30 -0.28 25.63
C LEU A 59 -4.06 -1.61 25.42
N ARG A 60 -4.84 -1.73 24.34
CA ARG A 60 -5.60 -2.92 23.99
C ARG A 60 -4.70 -4.13 23.80
N GLN A 61 -3.46 -3.90 23.39
CA GLN A 61 -2.45 -4.95 23.25
C GLN A 61 -2.06 -5.62 24.59
N ALA A 62 -2.20 -4.93 25.74
CA ALA A 62 -1.91 -5.51 27.05
C ALA A 62 -2.93 -6.59 27.46
N HIS A 63 -4.16 -6.50 26.94
CA HIS A 63 -5.23 -7.47 27.19
C HIS A 63 -5.37 -8.52 26.08
N SER A 64 -4.51 -8.50 25.06
CA SER A 64 -4.63 -9.40 23.90
C SER A 64 -4.02 -10.77 24.18
N THR A 65 -4.80 -11.84 23.97
CA THR A 65 -4.31 -13.23 23.99
C THR A 65 -3.39 -13.53 22.79
N TYR A 66 -2.52 -14.53 22.91
CA TYR A 66 -1.64 -15.02 21.84
C TYR A 66 -2.39 -15.37 20.54
N THR A 67 -3.58 -15.97 20.66
CA THR A 67 -4.44 -16.34 19.52
C THR A 67 -4.95 -15.11 18.77
N ASP A 68 -5.32 -14.05 19.51
CA ASP A 68 -5.80 -12.80 18.93
C ASP A 68 -4.68 -12.08 18.16
N ARG A 69 -3.45 -12.08 18.72
CA ARG A 69 -2.26 -11.54 18.05
C ARG A 69 -1.97 -12.24 16.72
N ARG A 70 -2.07 -13.58 16.67
CA ARG A 70 -1.89 -14.36 15.43
C ARG A 70 -2.94 -14.04 14.38
N ARG A 71 -4.22 -13.97 14.76
CA ARG A 71 -5.32 -13.60 13.85
C ARG A 71 -5.12 -12.21 13.26
N ARG A 72 -4.70 -11.23 14.06
CA ARG A 72 -4.37 -9.88 13.55
C ARG A 72 -3.21 -9.89 12.56
N VAL A 73 -2.14 -10.64 12.82
CA VAL A 73 -1.01 -10.74 11.86
C VAL A 73 -1.48 -11.36 10.54
N CYS A 74 -2.27 -12.42 10.60
CA CYS A 74 -2.84 -13.04 9.41
C CYS A 74 -3.72 -12.04 8.63
N PHE A 75 -4.55 -11.28 9.33
CA PHE A 75 -5.37 -10.23 8.72
C PHE A 75 -4.52 -9.12 8.08
N ASP A 76 -3.50 -8.62 8.76
CA ASP A 76 -2.62 -7.57 8.22
C ASP A 76 -1.86 -8.03 6.99
N ILE A 77 -1.43 -9.30 6.95
CA ILE A 77 -0.79 -9.89 5.77
C ILE A 77 -1.82 -10.06 4.65
N ALA A 78 -3.02 -10.53 4.95
CA ALA A 78 -4.11 -10.69 3.99
C ALA A 78 -4.54 -9.34 3.39
N VAL A 79 -4.57 -8.27 4.17
CA VAL A 79 -4.86 -6.91 3.69
C VAL A 79 -3.67 -6.34 2.92
N GLY A 80 -2.45 -6.45 3.46
CA GLY A 80 -1.24 -5.89 2.88
C GLY A 80 -0.80 -6.52 1.55
N LEU A 81 -1.14 -7.81 1.34
CA LEU A 81 -0.84 -8.54 0.11
C LEU A 81 -2.09 -8.90 -0.69
N GLY A 82 -3.17 -9.35 -0.05
CA GLY A 82 -4.36 -9.82 -0.75
C GLY A 82 -5.05 -8.74 -1.56
N ILE A 83 -5.14 -7.51 -1.05
CA ILE A 83 -5.69 -6.36 -1.79
C ILE A 83 -4.91 -6.09 -3.11
N PRO A 84 -3.58 -5.86 -3.08
CA PRO A 84 -2.85 -5.61 -4.32
C PRO A 84 -2.88 -6.83 -5.27
N PHE A 85 -2.90 -8.06 -4.76
CA PHE A 85 -3.07 -9.25 -5.61
C PHE A 85 -4.45 -9.32 -6.28
N LEU A 86 -5.52 -8.96 -5.56
CA LEU A 86 -6.88 -8.91 -6.09
C LEU A 86 -7.05 -7.82 -7.16
N GLN A 87 -6.25 -6.75 -7.08
CA GLN A 87 -6.23 -5.68 -8.07
C GLN A 87 -5.67 -6.14 -9.43
N ILE A 88 -4.81 -7.16 -9.47
CA ILE A 88 -4.14 -7.65 -10.69
C ILE A 88 -5.15 -8.15 -11.74
N PRO A 89 -6.04 -9.13 -11.45
CA PRO A 89 -7.01 -9.60 -12.44
C PRO A 89 -8.00 -8.51 -12.83
N LEU A 90 -8.40 -7.64 -11.90
CA LEU A 90 -9.26 -6.49 -12.20
C LEU A 90 -8.61 -5.53 -13.21
N PHE A 91 -7.30 -5.33 -13.08
CA PHE A 91 -6.53 -4.51 -14.00
C PHE A 91 -6.48 -5.13 -15.41
N PHE A 92 -6.27 -6.44 -15.52
CA PHE A 92 -6.25 -7.14 -16.81
C PHE A 92 -7.58 -7.01 -17.58
N VAL A 93 -8.71 -6.88 -16.90
CA VAL A 93 -10.03 -6.70 -17.53
C VAL A 93 -10.20 -5.31 -18.14
N VAL A 94 -9.60 -4.28 -17.55
CA VAL A 94 -9.79 -2.86 -17.94
C VAL A 94 -8.67 -2.38 -18.87
N GLN A 95 -7.69 -3.23 -19.16
CA GLN A 95 -6.51 -2.85 -19.93
C GLN A 95 -6.83 -2.70 -21.44
N PRO A 96 -6.68 -1.50 -22.03
CA PRO A 96 -6.99 -1.25 -23.45
C PRO A 96 -5.94 -1.84 -24.42
N TYR A 97 -4.66 -1.82 -24.03
CA TYR A 97 -3.54 -2.35 -24.80
C TYR A 97 -2.48 -2.93 -23.85
N ARG A 98 -1.76 -3.97 -24.28
CA ARG A 98 -0.93 -4.79 -23.40
C ARG A 98 0.24 -4.05 -22.76
N LEU A 99 0.90 -3.14 -23.48
CA LEU A 99 2.14 -2.52 -23.04
C LEU A 99 2.27 -1.11 -23.64
N ASP A 100 2.68 -0.15 -22.81
CA ASP A 100 3.24 1.13 -23.24
C ASP A 100 4.72 1.16 -22.86
N VAL A 101 5.60 1.52 -23.78
CA VAL A 101 7.03 1.60 -23.53
C VAL A 101 7.41 3.07 -23.61
N VAL A 102 7.83 3.62 -22.48
CA VAL A 102 8.27 5.01 -22.40
C VAL A 102 9.79 5.01 -22.30
N GLU A 103 10.45 5.79 -23.17
CA GLU A 103 11.90 5.98 -23.16
C GLU A 103 12.38 6.44 -21.76
N ASP A 104 13.47 5.86 -21.26
CA ASP A 104 14.08 6.07 -19.91
C ASP A 104 13.25 5.68 -18.66
N LEU A 105 11.92 5.59 -18.77
CA LEU A 105 11.02 5.15 -17.70
C LEU A 105 10.70 3.64 -17.77
N GLY A 106 10.80 3.08 -18.98
CA GLY A 106 10.57 1.69 -19.34
C GLY A 106 9.10 1.31 -19.50
N CYS A 107 8.78 0.04 -19.24
CA CYS A 107 7.44 -0.50 -19.47
C CYS A 107 6.42 -0.06 -18.43
N SER A 108 5.27 0.43 -18.89
CA SER A 108 4.09 0.71 -18.07
C SER A 108 2.84 0.12 -18.71
N ALA A 109 1.90 -0.34 -17.90
CA ALA A 109 0.61 -0.81 -18.39
C ALA A 109 -0.38 0.35 -18.31
N PRO A 110 -0.75 1.00 -19.41
CA PRO A 110 -1.58 2.20 -19.45
C PRO A 110 -3.03 1.86 -19.08
N ILE A 111 -3.67 2.80 -18.38
CA ILE A 111 -5.08 2.69 -17.99
C ILE A 111 -5.85 3.59 -18.92
N TYR A 112 -6.85 3.05 -19.62
CA TYR A 112 -7.84 3.90 -20.26
C TYR A 112 -8.74 4.50 -19.17
N ASN A 113 -8.89 5.83 -19.16
CA ASN A 113 -9.79 6.54 -18.25
C ASN A 113 -11.24 6.25 -18.60
N SER A 114 -11.68 5.06 -18.22
CA SER A 114 -13.05 4.58 -18.33
C SER A 114 -13.71 4.61 -16.95
N VAL A 115 -15.05 4.69 -16.91
CA VAL A 115 -15.83 4.64 -15.65
C VAL A 115 -15.39 3.46 -14.74
N PRO A 116 -15.14 2.25 -15.25
CA PRO A 116 -14.61 1.14 -14.44
C PRO A 116 -13.26 1.43 -13.78
N ALA A 117 -12.34 2.10 -14.48
CA ALA A 117 -11.02 2.44 -13.91
C ALA A 117 -11.13 3.37 -12.70
N LEU A 118 -12.15 4.24 -12.70
CA LEU A 118 -12.43 5.16 -11.59
C LEU A 118 -12.82 4.41 -10.31
N PHE A 119 -13.70 3.42 -10.44
CA PHE A 119 -14.12 2.58 -9.30
C PHE A 119 -13.07 1.57 -8.88
N VAL A 120 -12.31 1.00 -9.81
CA VAL A 120 -11.34 -0.03 -9.48
C VAL A 120 -10.08 0.60 -8.86
N TYR A 121 -9.57 1.68 -9.43
CA TYR A 121 -8.26 2.21 -9.06
C TYR A 121 -8.35 3.40 -8.10
N TYR A 122 -9.11 4.43 -8.46
CA TYR A 122 -9.15 5.67 -7.68
C TYR A 122 -9.92 5.50 -6.38
N PHE A 123 -11.08 4.84 -6.42
CA PHE A 123 -11.88 4.59 -5.23
C PHE A 123 -11.08 3.84 -4.16
N TRP A 124 -10.35 2.78 -4.56
CA TRP A 124 -9.59 1.99 -3.62
C TRP A 124 -8.42 2.78 -2.99
N ARG A 125 -7.71 3.59 -3.78
CA ARG A 125 -6.65 4.48 -3.27
C ARG A 125 -7.20 5.51 -2.28
N LEU A 126 -8.34 6.14 -2.61
CA LEU A 126 -9.00 7.10 -1.73
C LEU A 126 -9.47 6.44 -0.43
N PHE A 127 -10.09 5.26 -0.53
CA PHE A 127 -10.59 4.52 0.61
C PHE A 127 -9.46 4.20 1.61
N VAL A 128 -8.32 3.67 1.12
CA VAL A 128 -7.17 3.38 1.98
C VAL A 128 -6.58 4.66 2.59
N SER A 129 -6.50 5.75 1.83
CA SER A 129 -6.00 7.04 2.33
C SER A 129 -6.87 7.62 3.45
N VAL A 130 -8.19 7.58 3.30
CA VAL A 130 -9.15 8.02 4.32
C VAL A 130 -9.01 7.18 5.58
N LEU A 131 -8.90 5.85 5.44
CA LEU A 131 -8.69 4.98 6.59
C LEU A 131 -7.37 5.31 7.32
N CYS A 132 -6.27 5.52 6.59
CA CYS A 132 -5.01 5.95 7.19
C CYS A 132 -5.17 7.25 7.99
N SER A 133 -5.88 8.24 7.45
CA SER A 133 -6.13 9.52 8.13
C SER A 133 -6.93 9.33 9.42
N ILE A 134 -7.98 8.50 9.39
CA ILE A 134 -8.79 8.17 10.57
C ILE A 134 -7.94 7.52 11.66
N TYR A 135 -7.15 6.50 11.31
CA TYR A 135 -6.27 5.83 12.29
C TYR A 135 -5.19 6.77 12.83
N ALA A 136 -4.60 7.63 12.00
CA ALA A 136 -3.64 8.62 12.45
C ALA A 136 -4.25 9.59 13.48
N ALA A 137 -5.48 10.07 13.25
CA ALA A 137 -6.19 10.93 14.19
C ALA A 137 -6.50 10.20 15.52
N LEU A 138 -6.89 8.93 15.46
CA LEU A 138 -7.14 8.11 16.66
C LEU A 138 -5.86 7.90 17.48
N ILE A 139 -4.74 7.56 16.82
CA ILE A 139 -3.43 7.41 17.48
C ILE A 139 -3.04 8.69 18.19
N LEU A 140 -3.16 9.84 17.51
CA LEU A 140 -2.84 11.14 18.08
C LEU A 140 -3.71 11.45 19.30
N ARG A 141 -5.02 11.18 19.22
CA ARG A 141 -5.96 11.35 20.33
C ARG A 141 -5.55 10.51 21.54
N TRP A 142 -5.28 9.22 21.35
CA TRP A 142 -4.84 8.32 22.44
C TRP A 142 -3.52 8.78 23.05
N PHE A 143 -2.58 9.22 22.22
CA PHE A 143 -1.30 9.73 22.66
C PHE A 143 -1.45 10.98 23.53
N ILE A 144 -2.29 11.95 23.12
CA ILE A 144 -2.55 13.16 23.89
C ILE A 144 -3.24 12.83 25.22
N LEU A 145 -4.29 12.01 25.22
CA LEU A 145 -4.98 11.60 26.44
C LEU A 145 -4.02 10.98 27.45
N ARG A 146 -3.11 10.13 26.97
CA ARG A 146 -2.13 9.47 27.82
C ARG A 146 -1.10 10.44 28.38
N ARG A 147 -0.63 11.40 27.59
CA ARG A 147 0.26 12.48 28.06
C ARG A 147 -0.39 13.28 29.19
N LEU A 148 -1.67 13.63 29.06
CA LEU A 148 -2.42 14.35 30.08
C LEU A 148 -2.57 13.55 31.38
N GLN A 149 -2.87 12.25 31.28
CA GLN A 149 -2.95 11.36 32.45
C GLN A 149 -1.62 11.27 33.21
N PHE A 150 -0.49 11.15 32.49
CA PHE A 150 0.84 11.15 33.11
C PHE A 150 1.16 12.50 33.78
N SER A 151 0.85 13.63 33.14
CA SER A 151 1.07 14.96 33.74
C SER A 151 0.22 15.17 34.99
N ALA A 152 -1.05 14.72 34.99
CA ALA A 152 -1.92 14.80 36.16
C ALA A 152 -1.37 13.99 37.35
N ALA A 153 -0.89 12.77 37.10
CA ALA A 153 -0.29 11.92 38.14
C ALA A 153 0.98 12.52 38.76
N LEU A 154 1.79 13.25 37.97
CA LEU A 154 2.98 13.95 38.47
C LEU A 154 2.63 15.22 39.28
N SER A 155 1.51 15.88 38.99
CA SER A 155 1.07 17.07 39.71
C SER A 155 0.36 16.79 41.05
N SER A 156 -0.06 15.54 41.27
CA SER A 156 -0.71 15.10 42.52
C SER A 156 0.26 14.58 43.58
N GLN A 157 1.57 14.63 43.33
CA GLN A 157 2.64 14.17 44.20
C GLN A 157 3.47 15.35 44.69
#